data_AF-A0A497T8L2-F1
#
_entry.id   AF-A0A497T8L2-F1
#
_cell.length_a   1.000
_cell.length_b   1.000
_cell.length_c   1.000
_cell.angle_alpha   90.00
_cell.angle_beta   90.00
_cell.angle_gamma   90.00
#
_symmetry.space_group_name_H-M   'P 1'
#
loop_
_entity.id
_entity.type
_entity.pdbx_description
1 polymer ?
#
loop_
_entity_poly.entity_id
_entity_poly.type
_entity_poly.pdbx_seq_one_letter_code
_entity_poly.pdbx_strand_id
1 'polypeptide(L)'
;MWNVEFWEIAQEQGKQIPGYANRTLRLGERQLIQLYRFYEKIAKDNGINPEQVIAKQIIILHINSDIEEGVIKDLTRNNHYGFKPENVLIIVQPTLPLYTLDEKGNLIEAPTKEMYVYGHWHTTEQLKDRNSAYIIKEGKKI
;
A
#
# COMPACT_ATOMS: atom_id res chain seq x y z
N MET A 1 13.84 -2.77 -15.29
CA MET A 1 13.81 -3.03 -13.82
C MET A 1 13.89 -4.53 -13.65
N TRP A 2 14.91 -5.05 -12.98
CA TRP A 2 15.04 -6.50 -12.80
C TRP A 2 13.97 -6.96 -11.80
N ASN A 3 12.96 -7.69 -12.27
CA ASN A 3 12.06 -8.46 -11.40
C ASN A 3 12.90 -9.61 -10.83
N VAL A 4 13.65 -9.32 -9.76
CA VAL A 4 14.30 -10.39 -9.01
C VAL A 4 13.28 -10.84 -7.99
N GLU A 5 12.47 -11.81 -8.38
CA GLU A 5 11.59 -12.48 -7.43
C GLU A 5 12.50 -13.18 -6.42
N PHE A 6 12.56 -12.66 -5.18
CA PHE A 6 13.42 -13.19 -4.10
C PHE A 6 13.28 -14.70 -3.89
N TRP A 7 12.16 -15.27 -4.35
CA TRP A 7 11.85 -16.70 -4.34
C TRP A 7 12.64 -17.48 -5.39
N GLU A 8 12.92 -16.90 -6.57
CA GLU A 8 13.77 -17.49 -7.61
C GLU A 8 15.21 -17.61 -7.09
N ILE A 9 15.74 -16.55 -6.45
CA ILE A 9 17.05 -16.58 -5.78
C ILE A 9 17.09 -17.65 -4.69
N ALA A 10 16.02 -17.78 -3.89
CA ALA A 10 15.95 -18.77 -2.83
C ALA A 10 15.90 -20.22 -3.37
N GLN A 11 15.23 -20.45 -4.50
CA GLN A 11 15.24 -21.74 -5.21
C GLN A 11 16.62 -22.05 -5.81
N GLU A 12 17.26 -21.08 -6.46
CA GLU A 12 18.62 -21.22 -7.01
C GLU A 12 19.65 -21.56 -5.93
N GLN A 13 19.44 -21.08 -4.70
CA GLN A 13 20.27 -21.38 -3.53
C GLN A 13 19.88 -22.69 -2.81
N GLY A 14 18.96 -23.49 -3.37
CA GLY A 14 18.53 -24.78 -2.81
C GLY A 14 17.75 -24.65 -1.50
N LYS A 15 17.20 -23.48 -1.18
CA LYS A 15 16.44 -23.29 0.06
C LYS A 15 15.03 -23.85 -0.12
N GLN A 16 14.58 -24.61 0.88
CA GLN A 16 13.23 -25.14 0.90
C GLN A 16 12.24 -23.99 1.11
N ILE A 17 11.51 -23.63 0.06
CA ILE A 17 10.48 -22.59 0.15
C ILE A 17 9.27 -23.17 0.88
N PRO A 18 8.87 -22.59 2.03
CA PRO A 18 7.68 -23.06 2.72
C PRO A 18 6.46 -22.94 1.82
N GLY A 19 5.54 -23.92 1.82
CA GLY A 19 4.37 -23.90 0.92
C GLY A 19 3.48 -22.64 1.04
N TYR A 20 3.56 -21.90 2.15
CA TYR A 20 2.90 -20.60 2.33
C TYR A 20 3.60 -19.43 1.63
N ALA A 21 4.88 -19.55 1.26
CA ALA A 21 5.61 -18.54 0.49
C ALA A 21 5.21 -18.57 -1.00
N ASN A 22 4.52 -19.63 -1.44
CA ASN A 22 3.78 -19.70 -2.70
C ASN A 22 2.43 -18.95 -2.66
N ARG A 23 2.19 -18.12 -1.64
CA ARG A 23 0.99 -17.27 -1.59
C ARG A 23 1.23 -16.01 -2.42
N THR A 24 0.46 -15.92 -3.50
CA THR A 24 0.16 -14.80 -4.40
C THR A 24 -0.18 -13.46 -3.74
N LEU A 25 -0.08 -13.34 -2.41
CA LEU A 25 -0.34 -12.10 -1.67
C LEU A 25 0.76 -11.09 -1.94
N ARG A 26 0.37 -9.87 -2.29
CA ARG A 26 1.27 -8.71 -2.44
C ARG A 26 1.79 -8.25 -1.08
N LEU A 27 2.86 -7.47 -1.08
CA LEU A 27 3.51 -6.98 0.14
C LEU A 27 2.54 -6.24 1.07
N GLY A 28 1.71 -5.33 0.54
CA GLY A 28 0.72 -4.58 1.33
C GLY A 28 -0.28 -5.48 2.05
N GLU A 29 -0.78 -6.52 1.38
CA GLU A 29 -1.71 -7.49 1.98
C GLU A 29 -1.04 -8.24 3.13
N ARG A 30 0.20 -8.68 2.93
CA ARG A 30 0.99 -9.37 3.98
C ARG A 30 1.20 -8.48 5.20
N GLN A 31 1.49 -7.19 4.98
CA GLN A 31 1.69 -6.22 6.06
C GLN A 31 0.40 -6.00 6.87
N LEU A 32 -0.75 -5.82 6.22
CA LEU A 32 -2.03 -5.64 6.91
C LEU A 32 -2.44 -6.88 7.71
N ILE A 33 -2.28 -8.08 7.13
CA ILE A 33 -2.56 -9.35 7.81
C ILE A 33 -1.61 -9.54 9.02
N GLN A 34 -0.33 -9.23 8.85
CA GLN A 34 0.65 -9.34 9.93
C GLN A 34 0.32 -8.37 11.06
N LEU A 35 -0.06 -7.14 10.74
CA LEU A 35 -0.44 -6.12 11.71
C LEU A 35 -1.68 -6.54 12.51
N TYR A 36 -2.72 -7.06 11.83
CA TYR A 36 -3.91 -7.59 12.49
C TYR A 36 -3.54 -8.69 13.50
N ARG A 37 -2.75 -9.68 13.07
CA ARG A 37 -2.32 -10.80 13.93
C ARG A 37 -1.48 -10.35 15.11
N PHE A 38 -0.65 -9.33 14.91
CA PHE A 38 0.17 -8.75 15.96
C PHE A 38 -0.70 -8.13 17.06
N TYR A 39 -1.69 -7.31 16.69
CA TYR A 39 -2.62 -6.73 17.67
C TYR A 39 -3.50 -7.78 18.34
N GLU A 40 -3.98 -8.76 17.58
CA GLU A 40 -4.75 -9.87 18.13
C GLU A 40 -3.95 -10.63 19.19
N LYS A 41 -2.68 -10.94 18.89
CA LYS A 41 -1.78 -11.62 19.83
C LYS A 41 -1.54 -10.79 21.08
N ILE A 42 -1.20 -9.50 20.93
CA ILE A 42 -0.97 -8.62 22.09
C ILE A 42 -2.21 -8.52 22.97
N ALA A 43 -3.40 -8.40 22.37
CA ALA A 43 -4.64 -8.33 23.14
C ALA A 43 -4.87 -9.61 23.95
N LYS A 44 -4.70 -10.78 23.32
CA LYS A 44 -4.83 -12.10 23.97
C LYS A 44 -3.81 -12.27 25.11
N ASP A 45 -2.55 -11.93 24.86
CA ASP A 45 -1.47 -12.04 25.85
C ASP A 45 -1.73 -11.15 27.09
N ASN A 46 -2.54 -10.10 26.95
CA ASN A 46 -2.89 -9.17 28.04
C ASN A 46 -4.33 -9.35 28.57
N GLY A 47 -5.06 -10.39 28.16
CA GLY A 47 -6.44 -10.64 28.60
C GLY A 47 -7.46 -9.58 28.15
N ILE A 48 -7.14 -8.84 27.09
CA ILE A 48 -8.01 -7.81 26.51
C ILE A 48 -8.76 -8.41 25.32
N ASN A 49 -10.02 -8.01 25.10
CA ASN A 49 -10.75 -8.41 23.88
C ASN A 49 -10.04 -7.87 22.62
N PRO A 50 -9.55 -8.75 21.71
CA PRO A 50 -8.88 -8.34 20.47
C PRO A 50 -9.69 -7.37 19.62
N GLU A 51 -11.00 -7.55 19.52
CA GLU A 51 -11.86 -6.70 18.69
C GLU A 51 -11.82 -5.24 19.16
N GLN A 52 -11.75 -5.01 20.48
CA GLN A 52 -11.65 -3.66 21.04
C GLN A 52 -10.30 -3.00 20.75
N VAL A 53 -9.22 -3.80 20.66
CA VAL A 53 -7.89 -3.30 20.30
C VAL A 53 -7.84 -2.98 18.81
N ILE A 54 -8.29 -3.90 17.96
CA ILE A 54 -8.30 -3.75 16.50
C ILE A 54 -9.18 -2.56 16.09
N ALA A 55 -10.36 -2.40 16.70
CA ALA A 55 -11.28 -1.30 16.43
C ALA A 55 -10.72 0.10 16.75
N LYS A 56 -9.63 0.20 17.51
CA LYS A 56 -8.96 1.48 17.83
C LYS A 56 -7.80 1.81 16.91
N GLN A 57 -7.36 0.87 16.07
CA GLN A 57 -6.21 1.09 15.20
C GLN A 57 -6.60 2.02 14.06
N ILE A 58 -5.83 3.09 13.87
CA ILE A 58 -5.90 4.00 12.74
C ILE A 58 -4.76 3.64 11.80
N ILE A 59 -5.10 3.39 10.55
CA ILE A 59 -4.15 3.03 9.49
C ILE A 59 -4.20 4.13 8.44
N ILE A 60 -3.04 4.66 8.09
CA ILE A 60 -2.90 5.59 6.97
C ILE A 60 -2.13 4.85 5.86
N LEU A 61 -2.81 4.64 4.73
CA LEU A 61 -2.24 4.05 3.54
C LEU A 61 -1.87 5.15 2.56
N HIS A 62 -0.59 5.20 2.23
CA HIS A 62 -0.05 6.11 1.24
C HIS A 62 0.21 5.34 -0.05
N ILE A 63 -0.51 5.69 -1.11
CA ILE A 63 -0.48 4.97 -2.37
C ILE A 63 -0.27 5.94 -3.51
N ASN A 64 0.25 5.47 -4.65
CA ASN A 64 0.29 6.28 -5.86
C ASN A 64 -1.04 6.18 -6.63
N SER A 65 -1.32 7.17 -7.49
CA SER A 65 -2.53 7.20 -8.31
C SER A 65 -2.67 5.99 -9.24
N ASP A 66 -1.56 5.37 -9.66
CA ASP A 66 -1.58 4.26 -10.61
C ASP A 66 -2.17 2.98 -10.02
N ILE A 67 -2.06 2.77 -8.70
CA ILE A 67 -2.56 1.56 -8.01
C ILE A 67 -3.88 1.77 -7.29
N GLU A 68 -4.44 2.98 -7.30
CA GLU A 68 -5.57 3.38 -6.47
C GLU A 68 -6.78 2.45 -6.63
N GLU A 69 -7.21 2.19 -7.87
CA GLU A 69 -8.33 1.29 -8.14
C GLU A 69 -8.09 -0.14 -7.65
N GLY A 70 -6.84 -0.61 -7.77
CA GLY A 70 -6.45 -1.94 -7.32
C GLY A 70 -6.56 -2.06 -5.80
N VAL A 71 -6.11 -1.03 -5.09
CA VAL A 71 -6.20 -0.94 -3.62
C VAL A 71 -7.67 -0.89 -3.17
N ILE A 72 -8.53 -0.13 -3.86
CA ILE A 72 -9.96 -0.07 -3.51
C ILE A 72 -10.63 -1.44 -3.64
N LYS A 73 -10.41 -2.12 -4.75
CA LYS A 73 -10.97 -3.47 -4.99
C LYS A 73 -10.46 -4.46 -3.94
N ASP A 74 -9.18 -4.37 -3.61
CA ASP A 74 -8.53 -5.27 -2.67
C ASP A 74 -9.04 -5.09 -1.23
N LEU A 75 -9.04 -3.86 -0.71
CA LEU A 75 -9.56 -3.55 0.63
C LEU A 75 -11.04 -3.90 0.76
N THR A 76 -11.84 -3.62 -0.27
CA THR A 76 -13.27 -3.94 -0.26
C THR A 76 -13.49 -5.46 -0.23
N ARG A 77 -12.82 -6.20 -1.12
CA ARG A 77 -12.92 -7.67 -1.21
C ARG A 77 -12.50 -8.35 0.09
N ASN A 78 -11.47 -7.83 0.74
CA ASN A 78 -10.89 -8.42 1.95
C ASN A 78 -11.45 -7.81 3.25
N ASN A 79 -12.55 -7.06 3.19
CA ASN A 79 -13.18 -6.40 4.35
C ASN A 79 -12.16 -5.63 5.22
N HIS A 80 -11.30 -4.85 4.57
CA HIS A 80 -10.22 -4.08 5.20
C HIS A 80 -9.31 -4.93 6.10
N TYR A 81 -9.18 -6.22 5.80
CA TYR A 81 -8.39 -7.19 6.57
C TYR A 81 -8.79 -7.26 8.05
N GLY A 82 -10.06 -6.98 8.37
CA GLY A 82 -10.59 -6.98 9.74
C GLY A 82 -10.43 -5.67 10.49
N PHE A 83 -9.80 -4.66 9.91
CA PHE A 83 -9.80 -3.30 10.46
C PHE A 83 -11.13 -2.60 10.16
N LYS A 84 -11.46 -1.62 10.99
CA LYS A 84 -12.63 -0.77 10.77
C LYS A 84 -12.42 0.10 9.53
N PRO A 85 -13.31 0.06 8.51
CA PRO A 85 -13.17 0.86 7.30
C PRO A 85 -13.01 2.36 7.60
N GLU A 86 -13.73 2.87 8.60
CA GLU A 86 -13.66 4.27 9.04
C GLU A 86 -12.29 4.69 9.59
N ASN A 87 -11.43 3.74 9.96
CA ASN A 87 -10.09 3.98 10.47
C ASN A 87 -8.99 3.69 9.45
N VAL A 88 -9.32 3.27 8.23
CA VAL A 88 -8.36 3.05 7.15
C VAL A 88 -8.41 4.24 6.20
N LEU A 89 -7.54 5.22 6.47
CA LEU A 89 -7.42 6.47 5.73
C LEU A 89 -6.47 6.25 4.54
N ILE A 90 -6.85 6.72 3.36
CA ILE A 90 -6.05 6.57 2.14
C ILE A 90 -5.68 7.95 1.62
N ILE A 91 -4.37 8.18 1.42
CA ILE A 91 -3.83 9.37 0.76
C ILE A 91 -3.20 8.94 -0.56
N VAL A 92 -3.61 9.63 -1.64
CA VAL A 92 -3.15 9.34 -2.99
C VAL A 92 -2.11 10.36 -3.39
N GLN A 93 -0.90 9.88 -3.61
CA GLN A 93 0.17 10.65 -4.19
C GLN A 93 0.01 10.67 -5.72
N PRO A 94 -0.01 11.85 -6.36
CA PRO A 94 -0.04 11.92 -7.81
C PRO A 94 1.25 11.35 -8.41
N THR A 95 1.10 10.66 -9.53
CA THR A 95 2.22 10.35 -10.43
C THR A 95 2.38 11.47 -11.44
N LEU A 96 3.62 11.81 -11.79
CA LEU A 96 3.98 12.94 -12.65
C LEU A 96 4.71 12.49 -13.92
N PRO A 97 4.60 13.26 -15.01
CA PRO A 97 5.35 12.98 -16.23
C PRO A 97 6.85 13.19 -16.00
N LEU A 98 7.64 12.49 -16.80
CA LEU A 98 9.07 12.75 -16.91
C LEU A 98 9.33 13.92 -17.85
N TYR A 99 10.46 14.60 -17.65
CA TYR A 99 10.92 15.68 -18.52
C TYR A 99 12.29 15.35 -19.09
N THR A 100 12.54 15.82 -20.31
CA THR A 100 13.83 15.70 -21.02
C THR A 100 14.15 17.01 -21.74
N LEU A 101 15.35 17.13 -22.29
CA LEU A 101 15.71 18.23 -23.19
C LEU A 101 15.48 17.83 -24.65
N ASP A 102 14.98 18.75 -25.47
CA ASP A 102 14.96 18.61 -26.92
C ASP A 102 16.36 18.88 -27.53
N GLU A 103 16.49 18.72 -28.85
CA GLU A 103 17.76 18.98 -29.58
C GLU A 103 18.24 20.43 -29.47
N LYS A 104 17.36 21.37 -29.11
CA LYS A 104 17.66 22.79 -28.93
C LYS A 104 17.93 23.15 -27.47
N GLY A 105 17.88 22.17 -26.55
CA GLY A 105 18.10 22.37 -25.12
C GLY A 105 16.87 22.89 -24.36
N ASN A 106 15.67 22.85 -24.94
CA ASN A 106 14.44 23.22 -24.23
C ASN A 106 13.93 22.06 -23.38
N LEU A 107 13.43 22.37 -22.17
CA LEU A 107 12.74 21.40 -21.32
C LEU A 107 11.38 21.04 -21.93
N ILE A 108 11.17 19.75 -22.21
CA ILE A 108 9.92 19.20 -22.73
C ILE A 108 9.50 17.99 -21.89
N GLU A 109 8.21 17.63 -21.92
CA GLU A 109 7.78 16.33 -21.40
C GLU A 109 8.42 15.21 -22.23
N ALA A 110 8.93 14.19 -21.54
CA ALA A 110 9.52 13.04 -22.20
C ALA A 110 8.45 12.28 -23.00
N PRO A 111 8.74 11.80 -24.22
CA PRO A 111 7.79 11.06 -25.06
C PRO A 111 7.60 9.62 -24.56
N THR A 112 7.22 9.48 -23.30
CA THR A 112 6.98 8.21 -22.61
C THR A 112 5.64 8.27 -21.89
N LYS A 113 5.07 7.10 -21.60
CA LYS A 113 3.89 6.95 -20.74
C LYS A 113 4.26 6.70 -19.28
N GLU A 114 5.56 6.57 -19.00
CA GLU A 114 6.04 6.34 -17.64
C GLU A 114 5.78 7.58 -16.77
N MET A 115 5.22 7.34 -15.61
CA MET A 115 4.90 8.35 -14.61
C MET A 115 5.60 7.98 -13.31
N TYR A 116 6.09 8.98 -12.57
CA TYR A 116 6.84 8.77 -11.34
C TYR A 116 6.24 9.53 -10.18
N VAL A 117 6.34 8.93 -9.00
CA VAL A 117 6.01 9.63 -7.75
C VAL A 117 7.08 10.66 -7.42
N TYR A 118 6.67 11.75 -6.77
CA TYR A 118 7.55 12.85 -6.30
C TYR A 118 8.60 12.42 -5.24
N GLY A 119 8.65 11.12 -4.89
CA GLY A 119 9.41 10.57 -3.78
C GLY A 119 8.60 10.50 -2.48
N HIS A 120 9.15 9.80 -1.48
CA HIS A 120 8.45 9.49 -0.22
C HIS A 120 8.18 10.71 0.68
N TRP A 121 8.86 11.84 0.46
CA TRP A 121 8.68 13.05 1.28
C TRP A 121 7.38 13.80 0.98
N HIS A 122 6.92 13.76 -0.27
CA HIS A 122 5.71 14.44 -0.70
C HIS A 122 4.49 13.91 0.06
N THR A 123 4.51 12.62 0.35
CA THR A 123 3.53 11.96 1.20
C THR A 123 3.38 12.61 2.58
N THR A 124 4.49 13.04 3.21
CA THR A 124 4.45 13.78 4.47
C THR A 124 3.87 15.17 4.29
N GLU A 125 4.14 15.82 3.16
CA GLU A 125 3.53 17.12 2.89
C GLU A 125 2.02 17.04 2.75
N GLN A 126 1.48 16.00 2.12
CA GLN A 126 0.03 15.82 1.93
C GLN A 126 -0.73 15.74 3.26
N LEU A 127 -0.08 15.39 4.37
CA LEU A 127 -0.69 15.38 5.71
C LEU A 127 -1.06 16.78 6.22
N LYS A 128 -0.47 17.86 5.68
CA LYS A 128 -0.81 19.24 6.06
C LYS A 128 -2.11 19.73 5.40
N ASP A 129 -2.49 19.11 4.29
CA ASP A 129 -3.59 19.56 3.46
C ASP A 129 -4.91 18.99 3.99
N ARG A 130 -5.93 19.86 4.12
CA ARG A 130 -7.27 19.42 4.52
C ARG A 130 -7.88 18.57 3.40
N ASN A 131 -8.61 17.52 3.80
CA ASN A 131 -9.30 16.62 2.88
C ASN A 131 -8.38 15.88 1.89
N SER A 132 -7.11 15.65 2.27
CA SER A 132 -6.14 14.88 1.47
C SER A 132 -6.33 13.36 1.58
N ALA A 133 -7.10 12.91 2.57
CA ALA A 133 -7.43 11.51 2.78
C ALA A 133 -8.91 11.21 2.51
N TYR A 134 -9.19 10.00 2.05
CA TYR A 134 -10.54 9.44 1.95
C TYR A 134 -10.62 8.08 2.65
N ILE A 135 -11.85 7.62 2.90
CA ILE A 135 -12.11 6.24 3.36
C ILE A 135 -12.85 5.46 2.28
N ILE A 136 -12.79 4.13 2.33
CA ILE A 136 -13.59 3.27 1.46
C ILE A 136 -14.80 2.74 2.22
N LYS A 137 -15.99 2.98 1.68
CA LYS A 137 -17.23 2.37 2.15
C LYS A 137 -17.98 1.79 0.96
N GLU A 138 -18.34 0.51 1.06
CA GLU A 138 -19.10 -0.20 0.01
C GLU A 138 -18.44 -0.09 -1.38
N GLY A 139 -17.09 -0.12 -1.43
CA GLY A 139 -16.33 0.00 -2.68
C GLY A 139 -16.22 1.40 -3.27
N LYS A 140 -16.66 2.43 -2.54
CA LYS A 140 -16.64 3.83 -2.97
C LYS A 140 -15.79 4.69 -2.05
N LYS A 141 -15.15 5.70 -2.64
CA LYS A 141 -14.43 6.76 -1.92
C LYS A 141 -15.45 7.68 -1.22
N ILE A 142 -15.24 7.99 0.05
CA ILE A 142 -16.02 8.95 0.84
C ILE A 142 -15.07 9.97 1.45
#